data_AF-A0A383A7Q9-F1
#
_entry.id   AF-A0A383A7Q9-F1
#
_cell.length_a   1.000
_cell.length_b   1.000
_cell.length_c   1.000
_cell.angle_alpha   90.00
_cell.angle_beta   90.00
_cell.angle_gamma   90.00
#
_symmetry.space_group_name_H-M   'P 1'
#
loop_
_entity.id
_entity.type
_entity.pdbx_description
1 polymer ?
#
loop_
_entity_poly.entity_id
_entity_poly.type
_entity_poly.pdbx_seq_one_letter_code
_entity_poly.pdbx_strand_id
1 'polypeptide(L)' 'LGITTALDLANASPRAIRDQFSVVLERTVRELNGESCIELEEIPPTKKLIVCSRSFGEKVTQFELLR' A
#
# COMPACT_ATOMS: atom_id res chain seq x y z
N LEU A 1 -7.20 -19.65 -0.88
CA LEU A 1 -5.82 -19.68 -1.40
C LEU A 1 -4.84 -20.39 -0.47
N GLY A 2 -5.02 -20.39 0.86
CA GLY A 2 -4.17 -21.18 1.76
C GLY A 2 -2.71 -20.71 1.81
N ILE A 3 -2.45 -19.48 1.35
CA ILE A 3 -1.13 -18.84 1.35
C ILE A 3 -0.84 -18.41 2.78
N THR A 4 0.21 -18.96 3.38
CA THR A 4 0.62 -18.64 4.75
C THR A 4 2.06 -18.14 4.83
N THR A 5 2.85 -18.39 3.78
CA THR A 5 4.23 -17.95 3.67
C THR A 5 4.44 -17.05 2.45
N ALA A 6 5.52 -16.28 2.47
CA ALA A 6 5.94 -15.50 1.30
C ALA A 6 6.28 -16.38 0.09
N LEU A 7 6.81 -17.59 0.33
CA LEU A 7 7.09 -18.56 -0.72
C LEU A 7 5.80 -19.06 -1.40
N ASP A 8 4.73 -19.32 -0.62
CA ASP A 8 3.43 -19.70 -1.17
C ASP A 8 2.87 -18.60 -2.09
N LEU A 9 3.06 -17.34 -1.69
CA LEU A 9 2.64 -16.19 -2.47
C LEU A 9 3.47 -16.06 -3.75
N ALA A 10 4.80 -16.25 -3.67
CA ALA A 10 5.70 -16.21 -4.82
C ALA A 10 5.37 -17.28 -5.88
N ASN A 11 4.91 -18.47 -5.44
CA ASN A 11 4.50 -19.57 -6.31
C ASN A 11 3.08 -19.43 -6.88
N ALA A 12 2.28 -18.47 -6.40
CA ALA A 12 0.93 -18.25 -6.87
C ALA A 12 0.92 -17.57 -8.25
N SER A 13 -0.11 -17.84 -9.07
CA SER A 13 -0.24 -17.18 -10.38
C SER A 13 -0.47 -15.67 -10.21
N PRO A 14 0.41 -14.80 -10.74
CA PRO A 14 0.24 -13.35 -10.62
C PRO A 14 -1.10 -12.86 -11.21
N ARG A 15 -1.53 -13.45 -12.33
CA ARG A 15 -2.81 -13.13 -12.98
C ARG A 15 -4.00 -13.47 -12.08
N ALA A 16 -4.00 -14.64 -11.47
CA ALA A 16 -5.08 -15.04 -10.55
C ALA A 16 -5.12 -14.12 -9.31
N ILE A 17 -3.95 -13.74 -8.79
CA ILE A 17 -3.83 -12.80 -7.67
C ILE A 17 -4.36 -11.41 -8.06
N ARG A 18 -4.06 -10.92 -9.27
CA ARG A 18 -4.58 -9.66 -9.80
C ARG A 18 -6.10 -9.68 -9.91
N ASP A 19 -6.64 -10.73 -10.51
CA ASP A 19 -8.08 -10.85 -10.78
C ASP A 19 -8.90 -10.99 -9.48
N GLN A 20 -8.32 -11.58 -8.44
CA GLN A 20 -8.97 -11.76 -7.13
C GLN A 20 -8.75 -10.59 -6.16
N PHE A 21 -7.62 -9.89 -6.24
CA PHE A 21 -7.25 -8.85 -5.28
C PHE A 21 -6.96 -7.52 -5.98
N SER A 22 -5.70 -7.27 -6.34
CA SER A 22 -5.27 -5.99 -6.88
C SER A 22 -3.97 -6.12 -7.67
N VAL A 23 -3.70 -5.11 -8.50
CA VAL A 23 -2.41 -4.98 -9.21
C VAL A 23 -1.24 -4.77 -8.25
N VAL A 24 -1.48 -4.25 -7.05
CA VAL A 24 -0.43 -4.05 -6.04
C VAL A 24 0.06 -5.41 -5.53
N LEU A 25 -0.87 -6.32 -5.23
CA LEU A 25 -0.50 -7.65 -4.76
C LEU A 25 0.13 -8.50 -5.87
N GLU A 26 -0.31 -8.33 -7.13
CA GLU A 26 0.38 -8.92 -8.28
C GLU A 26 1.84 -8.47 -8.36
N ARG A 27 2.10 -7.16 -8.20
CA ARG A 27 3.47 -6.63 -8.18
C ARG A 27 4.29 -7.22 -7.05
N THR A 28 3.70 -7.39 -5.86
CA THR A 28 4.38 -8.08 -4.76
C THR A 28 4.79 -9.51 -5.13
N VAL A 29 3.93 -10.28 -5.81
CA VAL A 29 4.28 -11.63 -6.30
C VAL A 29 5.46 -11.57 -7.28
N ARG A 30 5.44 -10.63 -8.22
CA ARG A 30 6.53 -10.42 -9.20
C ARG A 30 7.84 -10.02 -8.52
N GLU A 31 7.79 -9.11 -7.55
CA GLU A 31 8.97 -8.69 -6.78
C GLU A 31 9.57 -9.84 -5.97
N LEU A 32 8.74 -10.70 -5.36
CA LEU A 32 9.21 -11.90 -4.67
C LEU A 32 9.92 -12.89 -5.61
N ASN A 33 9.64 -12.82 -6.92
CA ASN A 33 10.31 -13.60 -7.96
C ASN A 33 11.49 -12.85 -8.60
N GLY A 34 11.90 -11.69 -8.05
CA GLY A 34 13.04 -10.91 -8.52
C GLY A 34 12.74 -9.92 -9.64
N GLU A 35 11.48 -9.73 -10.02
CA GLU A 35 11.09 -8.67 -10.96
C GLU A 35 10.92 -7.34 -10.22
N SER A 36 11.83 -6.39 -10.44
CA SER A 36 11.66 -5.01 -9.95
C SER A 36 10.42 -4.38 -10.60
N CYS A 37 9.40 -4.09 -9.79
CA CYS A 37 8.13 -3.51 -10.23
C CYS A 37 8.01 -2.03 -9.87
N ILE A 38 8.80 -1.55 -8.90
CA ILE A 38 8.87 -0.16 -8.47
C ILE A 38 10.31 0.29 -8.58
N GLU A 39 10.57 1.26 -9.46
CA GLU A 39 11.89 1.86 -9.58
C GLU A 39 12.28 2.59 -8.28
N LEU A 40 13.57 2.51 -7.96
CA LEU A 40 14.12 3.29 -6.85
C LEU A 40 14.11 4.77 -7.22
N GLU A 41 13.45 5.58 -6.40
CA GLU A 41 13.45 7.04 -6.56
C GLU A 41 14.79 7.61 -6.09
N GLU A 42 15.62 8.12 -7.02
CA GLU A 42 16.88 8.81 -6.67
C GLU A 42 16.64 10.19 -6.05
N ILE A 43 15.56 10.87 -6.46
CA ILE A 43 15.17 12.20 -6.00
C ILE A 43 13.67 12.18 -5.72
N PRO A 44 13.23 12.60 -4.51
CA PRO A 44 11.81 12.61 -4.19
C PRO A 44 11.05 13.58 -5.10
N PRO A 45 9.87 13.21 -5.62
CA PRO A 45 9.08 14.07 -6.48
C PRO A 45 8.61 15.32 -5.74
N THR A 46 8.38 16.40 -6.48
CA THR A 46 7.84 17.65 -5.94
C THR A 46 6.53 17.38 -5.19
N LYS A 47 6.45 17.84 -3.93
CA LYS A 47 5.26 17.70 -3.10
C LYS A 47 4.05 18.31 -3.81
N LYS A 48 3.01 17.51 -4.04
CA LYS A 48 1.75 17.96 -4.66
C LYS A 48 0.82 18.68 -3.67
N LEU A 49 0.96 18.42 -2.37
CA LEU A 49 0.09 18.96 -1.31
C LEU A 49 0.86 19.09 0.01
N ILE A 50 0.48 20.08 0.82
CA ILE A 50 0.91 20.24 2.21
C ILE A 50 -0.35 20.18 3.08
N VAL A 51 -0.40 19.26 4.05
CA VAL A 51 -1.56 19.03 4.92
C VAL A 51 -1.15 19.13 6.38
N CYS A 52 -1.99 19.78 7.19
CA CYS A 52 -1.97 19.66 8.64
C CYS A 52 -3.19 18.85 9.07
N SER A 53 -2.97 17.68 9.68
CA SER A 53 -4.03 16.85 10.25
C SER A 53 -3.93 16.88 11.77
N ARG A 54 -5.06 17.06 12.46
CA ARG A 54 -5.17 16.97 13.92
C ARG A 54 -6.10 15.83 14.27
N SER A 55 -5.64 14.91 15.12
CA SER A 55 -6.47 13.84 15.67
C SER A 55 -6.94 14.22 17.07
N PHE A 56 -8.18 13.92 17.39
CA PHE A 56 -8.77 14.15 18.72
C PHE A 56 -8.96 12.80 19.40
N GLY A 57 -8.61 12.69 20.68
CA GLY A 57 -8.72 11.44 21.45
C GLY A 57 -10.17 11.04 21.75
N GLU A 58 -11.09 11.98 21.64
CA GLU A 58 -12.51 11.80 21.90
C GLU A 58 -13.33 12.50 20.81
N LYS A 59 -14.61 12.12 20.67
CA LYS A 59 -15.50 12.75 19.70
C LYS A 59 -15.70 14.23 20.03
N VAL A 60 -15.30 15.10 19.12
CA VAL A 60 -15.56 16.53 19.22
C VAL A 60 -17.05 16.81 18.95
N THR A 61 -17.76 17.36 19.92
CA THR A 61 -19.18 17.73 19.82
C THR A 61 -19.42 19.23 19.81
N GLN A 62 -18.39 20.01 20.16
CA GLN A 62 -18.43 21.47 20.29
C GLN A 62 -17.48 22.11 19.29
N PHE A 63 -17.90 23.22 18.69
CA PHE A 63 -17.12 23.91 17.65
C PHE A 63 -15.82 24.51 18.22
N GLU A 64 -15.85 24.95 19.49
CA GLU A 64 -14.73 25.59 20.19
C GLU A 64 -13.51 24.66 20.34
N LEU A 65 -13.74 23.35 20.32
CA LEU A 65 -12.72 22.33 20.43
C LEU A 65 -12.00 22.05 19.09
N LEU A 66 -12.49 22.59 17.96
CA LEU A 66 -11.91 22.39 16.61
C LEU A 66 -10.75 23.34 16.27
N ARG A 67 -10.05 23.90 17.27
CA ARG A 67 -8.94 24.85 17.05
C ARG A 67 -7.61 24.18 16.72
#